data_AF-A0A3S5A4S4-F1
#
_entry.id   AF-A0A3S5A4S4-F1
#
_cell.length_a   1.000
_cell.length_b   1.000
_cell.length_c   1.000
_cell.angle_alpha   90.00
_cell.angle_beta   90.00
_cell.angle_gamma   90.00
#
_symmetry.space_group_name_H-M   'P 1'
#
loop_
_entity.id
_entity.type
_entity.pdbx_description
1 polymer ?
#
loop_
_entity_poly.entity_id
_entity_poly.type
_entity_poly.pdbx_seq_one_letter_code
_entity_poly.pdbx_strand_id
1 'polypeptide(L)'
;MINQYEIDITQLLRWIQEQVQRFDPNFKELKSLQAIKQQLAEFTFYIRQEKPPKYQQRSSLEARLFEIKVKQKNIGMTPYLPSDAYKFQQLDTNWTRLERVEYAFETRARRDLQRYVECQGF
;
A
#
# COMPACT_ATOMS: atom_id res chain seq x y z
N MET A 1 -0.15 24.37 5.18
CA MET A 1 -1.17 23.34 5.46
C MET A 1 -1.51 22.53 4.21
N ILE A 2 -1.93 23.18 3.11
CA ILE A 2 -2.27 22.50 1.84
C ILE A 2 -1.04 21.90 1.14
N ASN A 3 0.05 22.66 0.97
CA ASN A 3 1.26 22.15 0.31
C ASN A 3 1.85 20.89 0.99
N GLN A 4 1.81 20.84 2.33
CA GLN A 4 2.30 19.66 3.05
C GLN A 4 1.39 18.44 2.84
N TYR A 5 0.06 18.64 2.78
CA TYR A 5 -0.87 17.57 2.42
C TYR A 5 -0.58 17.02 1.01
N GLU A 6 -0.35 17.90 0.03
CA GLU A 6 -0.04 17.49 -1.35
C GLU A 6 1.30 16.74 -1.45
N ILE A 7 2.34 17.19 -0.74
CA ILE A 7 3.63 16.47 -0.68
C ILE A 7 3.45 15.09 -0.04
N ASP A 8 2.79 15.03 1.11
CA ASP A 8 2.62 13.80 1.88
C ASP A 8 1.78 12.77 1.09
N ILE A 9 0.73 13.19 0.39
CA ILE A 9 -0.11 12.28 -0.42
C ILE A 9 0.64 11.78 -1.64
N THR A 10 1.43 12.62 -2.32
CA THR A 10 2.25 12.19 -3.46
C THR A 10 3.32 11.18 -3.04
N GLN A 11 3.98 11.41 -1.91
CA GLN A 11 4.95 10.46 -1.37
C GLN A 11 4.31 9.11 -1.04
N LEU A 12 3.11 9.12 -0.44
CA LEU A 12 2.40 7.90 -0.10
C LEU A 12 1.92 7.16 -1.36
N LEU A 13 1.40 7.87 -2.36
CA LEU A 13 1.01 7.30 -3.65
C LEU A 13 2.20 6.65 -4.36
N ARG A 14 3.36 7.31 -4.37
CA ARG A 14 4.59 6.74 -4.94
C ARG A 14 4.99 5.45 -4.23
N TRP A 15 5.00 5.46 -2.90
CA TRP A 15 5.31 4.27 -2.12
C TRP A 15 4.36 3.11 -2.44
N ILE A 16 3.05 3.38 -2.55
CA ILE A 16 2.05 2.36 -2.94
C ILE A 16 2.38 1.77 -4.31
N GLN A 17 2.72 2.60 -5.30
CA GLN A 17 3.08 2.12 -6.64
C GLN A 17 4.33 1.24 -6.62
N GLU A 18 5.35 1.62 -5.84
CA GLU A 18 6.57 0.83 -5.65
C GLU A 18 6.25 -0.54 -5.04
N GLN A 19 5.40 -0.60 -4.01
CA GLN A 19 5.02 -1.89 -3.39
C GLN A 19 4.14 -2.75 -4.30
N VAL A 20 3.21 -2.15 -5.05
CA VAL A 20 2.42 -2.86 -6.07
C VAL A 20 3.34 -3.53 -7.08
N GLN A 21 4.37 -2.84 -7.57
CA GLN A 21 5.34 -3.43 -8.50
C GLN A 21 6.20 -4.51 -7.83
N ARG A 22 6.62 -4.32 -6.58
CA ARG A 22 7.44 -5.28 -5.82
C ARG A 22 6.76 -6.63 -5.62
N PHE A 23 5.45 -6.62 -5.36
CA PHE A 23 4.64 -7.81 -5.07
C PHE A 23 3.76 -8.26 -6.23
N ASP A 24 3.90 -7.66 -7.42
CA ASP A 24 3.12 -8.06 -8.58
C ASP A 24 3.43 -9.52 -8.96
N PRO A 25 2.42 -10.41 -8.91
CA PRO A 25 2.62 -11.84 -9.11
C PRO A 25 3.08 -12.19 -10.53
N ASN A 26 2.90 -11.29 -11.51
CA ASN A 26 3.28 -11.54 -12.91
C ASN A 26 4.79 -11.47 -13.15
N PHE A 27 5.57 -10.88 -12.23
CA PHE A 27 6.99 -10.60 -12.46
C PHE A 27 7.96 -11.67 -11.96
N LYS A 28 7.53 -12.61 -11.11
CA LYS A 28 8.46 -13.60 -10.51
C LYS A 28 7.88 -15.00 -10.49
N GLU A 29 8.20 -15.83 -11.48
CA GLU A 29 8.08 -17.29 -11.33
C GLU A 29 9.19 -17.81 -10.40
N LEU A 30 8.83 -18.23 -9.17
CA LEU A 30 9.81 -18.72 -8.20
C LEU A 30 10.01 -20.23 -8.40
N LYS A 31 11.20 -20.61 -8.85
CA LYS A 31 11.56 -22.00 -9.20
C LYS A 31 12.31 -22.75 -8.10
N SER A 32 12.50 -22.15 -6.91
CA SER A 32 13.19 -22.81 -5.78
C SER A 32 12.55 -22.52 -4.43
N LEU A 33 12.58 -23.52 -3.53
CA LEU A 33 12.05 -23.42 -2.17
C LEU A 33 12.73 -22.31 -1.36
N GLN A 34 14.04 -22.14 -1.52
CA GLN A 34 14.79 -21.07 -0.84
C GLN A 34 14.31 -19.69 -1.27
N ALA A 35 14.05 -19.49 -2.57
CA ALA A 35 13.51 -18.23 -3.08
C ALA A 35 12.10 -17.95 -2.55
N ILE A 36 11.25 -18.98 -2.43
CA ILE A 36 9.91 -18.87 -1.83
C ILE A 36 9.99 -18.46 -0.36
N LYS A 37 10.85 -19.13 0.43
CA LYS A 37 11.06 -18.80 1.85
C LYS A 37 11.59 -17.38 2.04
N GLN A 38 12.54 -16.95 1.20
CA GLN A 38 13.07 -15.59 1.24
C GLN A 38 12.01 -14.54 0.93
N GLN A 39 11.17 -14.78 -0.09
CA GLN A 39 10.08 -13.89 -0.46
C GLN A 39 9.00 -13.79 0.65
N LEU A 40 8.68 -14.90 1.33
CA LEU A 40 7.78 -14.88 2.48
C LEU A 40 8.37 -14.11 3.68
N ALA A 41 9.67 -14.23 3.91
CA ALA A 41 10.36 -13.47 4.96
C ALA A 41 10.36 -11.96 4.65
N GLU A 42 10.65 -11.60 3.39
CA GLU A 42 10.57 -10.22 2.89
C GLU A 42 9.16 -9.64 3.04
N PHE A 43 8.13 -10.41 2.68
CA PHE A 43 6.74 -10.01 2.84
C PHE A 43 6.34 -9.87 4.31
N THR A 44 6.81 -10.75 5.19
CA THR A 44 6.56 -10.64 6.63
C THR A 44 7.19 -9.38 7.23
N PHE A 45 8.42 -9.04 6.83
CA PHE A 45 9.07 -7.80 7.23
C PHE A 45 8.28 -6.58 6.72
N TYR A 46 7.88 -6.60 5.45
CA TYR A 46 7.05 -5.56 4.86
C TYR A 46 5.76 -5.31 5.66
N ILE A 47 4.99 -6.36 5.96
CA ILE A 47 3.73 -6.24 6.71
C ILE A 47 3.95 -5.75 8.14
N ARG A 48 5.03 -6.17 8.82
CA ARG A 48 5.26 -5.85 10.24
C ARG A 48 5.96 -4.52 10.47
N GLN A 49 6.83 -4.11 9.55
CA GLN A 49 7.72 -2.97 9.75
C GLN A 49 7.42 -1.83 8.79
N GLU A 50 7.23 -2.12 7.50
CA GLU A 50 7.10 -1.08 6.46
C GLU A 50 5.65 -0.56 6.33
N LYS A 51 4.66 -1.46 6.30
CA LYS A 51 3.24 -1.11 6.09
C LYS A 51 2.59 -0.36 7.27
N PRO A 52 2.84 -0.69 8.56
CA PRO A 52 2.20 -0.01 9.69
C PRO A 52 2.39 1.50 9.76
N PRO A 53 3.61 2.07 9.59
CA PRO A 53 3.76 3.53 9.59
C PRO A 53 3.05 4.19 8.39
N LYS A 54 2.83 3.46 7.28
CA LYS A 54 2.09 3.98 6.12
C LYS A 54 0.58 4.04 6.35
N TYR A 55 0.02 3.10 7.12
CA TYR A 55 -1.37 3.23 7.60
C TYR A 55 -1.53 4.47 8.49
N GLN A 56 -0.61 4.70 9.43
CA GLN A 56 -0.63 5.90 10.27
C GLN A 56 -0.51 7.19 9.44
N GLN A 57 0.34 7.20 8.41
CA GLN A 57 0.46 8.31 7.47
C GLN A 57 -0.85 8.56 6.72
N ARG A 58 -1.53 7.51 6.23
CA ARG A 58 -2.84 7.61 5.57
C ARG A 58 -3.89 8.23 6.49
N SER A 59 -4.04 7.74 7.72
CA SER A 59 -4.98 8.31 8.70
C SER A 59 -4.68 9.76 9.03
N SER A 60 -3.39 10.13 9.13
CA SER A 60 -2.97 11.51 9.38
C SER A 60 -3.32 12.44 8.21
N LEU A 61 -3.22 11.96 6.97
CA LEU A 61 -3.63 12.71 5.78
C LEU A 61 -5.13 12.96 5.74
N GLU A 62 -5.94 11.98 6.12
CA GLU A 62 -7.40 12.10 6.21
C GLU A 62 -7.82 13.14 7.25
N ALA A 63 -7.25 13.04 8.46
CA ALA A 63 -7.49 14.00 9.54
C ALA A 63 -7.11 15.42 9.12
N ARG A 64 -5.95 15.61 8.48
CA ARG A 64 -5.51 16.93 7.99
C ARG A 64 -6.45 17.49 6.91
N LEU A 65 -6.91 16.66 5.97
CA LEU A 65 -7.86 17.10 4.95
C LEU A 65 -9.19 17.53 5.60
N PHE A 66 -9.65 16.79 6.61
CA PHE A 66 -10.83 17.16 7.39
C PHE A 66 -10.64 18.50 8.10
N GLU A 67 -9.51 18.72 8.78
CA GLU A 67 -9.19 20.00 9.43
C GLU A 67 -9.19 21.17 8.46
N ILE A 68 -8.60 21.01 7.27
CA ILE A 68 -8.58 22.05 6.22
C ILE A 68 -10.02 22.42 5.83
N LYS A 69 -10.87 21.41 5.55
CA LYS A 69 -12.27 21.62 5.16
C LYS A 69 -13.08 22.32 6.25
N VAL A 70 -12.91 21.90 7.52
CA VAL A 70 -13.60 22.51 8.67
C VAL A 70 -13.18 23.97 8.84
N LYS A 71 -11.87 24.25 8.79
CA LYS A 71 -11.36 25.63 8.90
C LYS A 71 -11.96 26.52 7.81
N GLN A 72 -11.93 26.10 6.55
CA GLN A 72 -12.46 26.92 5.46
C GLN A 72 -13.96 27.18 5.58
N LYS A 73 -14.74 26.16 5.98
CA LYS A 73 -16.17 26.31 6.25
C LYS A 73 -16.43 27.37 7.33
N ASN A 74 -15.65 27.36 8.41
CA ASN A 74 -15.82 28.28 9.53
C ASN A 74 -15.44 29.73 9.18
N ILE A 75 -14.54 29.95 8.22
CA ILE A 75 -14.09 31.28 7.78
C ILE A 75 -14.93 31.79 6.58
N GLY A 76 -15.93 31.02 6.12
CA GLY A 76 -16.74 31.36 4.95
C GLY A 76 -15.95 31.36 3.63
N MET A 77 -14.75 30.76 3.61
CA MET A 77 -13.93 30.63 2.41
C MET A 77 -14.40 29.46 1.55
N THR A 78 -14.20 29.56 0.23
CA THR A 78 -14.45 28.47 -0.71
C THR A 78 -13.71 27.20 -0.24
N PRO A 79 -14.41 26.05 -0.17
CA PRO A 79 -13.78 24.80 0.27
C PRO A 79 -12.63 24.42 -0.66
N TYR A 80 -11.54 23.93 -0.07
CA TYR A 80 -10.38 23.42 -0.79
C TYR A 80 -10.79 22.21 -1.60
N LEU A 81 -10.64 22.34 -2.91
CA LEU A 81 -10.81 21.27 -3.88
C LEU A 81 -9.42 20.87 -4.37
N PRO A 82 -8.81 19.81 -3.81
CA PRO A 82 -7.57 19.29 -4.35
C PRO A 82 -7.75 18.90 -5.82
N SER A 83 -6.71 19.11 -6.63
CA SER A 83 -6.62 18.53 -7.98
C SER A 83 -6.86 17.02 -7.93
N ASP A 84 -7.39 16.42 -8.99
CA ASP A 84 -7.69 14.97 -9.04
C ASP A 84 -6.53 14.09 -8.59
N ALA A 85 -5.28 14.51 -8.87
CA ALA A 85 -4.07 13.82 -8.44
C ALA A 85 -3.84 13.79 -6.91
N TYR A 86 -4.46 14.70 -6.15
CA TYR A 86 -4.30 14.85 -4.70
C TYR A 86 -5.58 14.53 -3.91
N LYS A 87 -6.60 13.98 -4.57
CA LYS A 87 -7.83 13.56 -3.90
C LYS A 87 -7.55 12.32 -3.04
N PHE A 88 -8.02 12.35 -1.80
CA PHE A 88 -7.94 11.19 -0.89
C PHE A 88 -8.61 9.94 -1.48
N GLN A 89 -9.64 10.09 -2.30
CA GLN A 89 -10.26 8.99 -3.04
C GLN A 89 -9.28 8.26 -3.97
N GLN A 90 -8.34 8.98 -4.59
CA GLN A 90 -7.31 8.37 -5.43
C GLN A 90 -6.35 7.54 -4.56
N LEU A 91 -5.98 8.05 -3.38
CA LEU A 91 -5.18 7.31 -2.41
C LEU A 91 -5.90 6.02 -1.97
N ASP A 92 -7.18 6.11 -1.65
CA ASP A 92 -8.02 4.96 -1.23
C ASP A 92 -8.11 3.88 -2.32
N THR A 93 -8.31 4.30 -3.56
CA THR A 93 -8.35 3.40 -4.72
C THR A 93 -7.01 2.69 -4.92
N ASN A 94 -5.89 3.40 -4.81
CA ASN A 94 -4.55 2.81 -4.94
C ASN A 94 -4.22 1.90 -3.75
N TRP A 95 -4.66 2.25 -2.55
CA TRP A 95 -4.52 1.42 -1.35
C TRP A 95 -5.27 0.10 -1.50
N THR A 96 -6.52 0.14 -1.96
CA THR A 96 -7.31 -1.06 -2.26
C THR A 96 -6.63 -1.95 -3.31
N ARG A 97 -6.03 -1.33 -4.34
CA ARG A 97 -5.26 -2.07 -5.35
C ARG A 97 -4.04 -2.76 -4.74
N LEU A 98 -3.30 -2.08 -3.85
CA LEU A 98 -2.18 -2.66 -3.12
C LEU A 98 -2.61 -3.88 -2.31
N GLU A 99 -3.69 -3.78 -1.54
CA GLU A 99 -4.20 -4.89 -0.73
C GLU A 99 -4.58 -6.11 -1.58
N ARG A 100 -5.15 -5.89 -2.78
CA ARG A 100 -5.43 -6.99 -3.72
C ARG A 100 -4.15 -7.67 -4.22
N VAL A 101 -3.11 -6.91 -4.53
CA VAL A 101 -1.82 -7.44 -5.00
C VAL A 101 -1.13 -8.22 -3.88
N GLU A 102 -1.09 -7.67 -2.67
CA GLU A 102 -0.56 -8.34 -1.48
C GLU A 102 -1.27 -9.67 -1.20
N TYR A 103 -2.60 -9.69 -1.29
CA TYR A 103 -3.38 -10.91 -1.09
C TYR A 103 -3.08 -11.97 -2.16
N ALA A 104 -2.98 -11.56 -3.44
CA ALA A 104 -2.65 -12.46 -4.53
C ALA A 104 -1.23 -13.04 -4.37
N PHE A 105 -0.27 -12.20 -3.96
CA PHE A 105 1.10 -12.61 -3.66
C PHE A 105 1.14 -13.64 -2.52
N GLU A 106 0.49 -13.36 -1.38
CA GLU A 106 0.46 -14.27 -0.24
C GLU A 106 -0.19 -15.61 -0.59
N THR A 107 -1.34 -15.58 -1.28
CA THR A 107 -2.05 -16.78 -1.71
C THR A 107 -1.17 -17.65 -2.60
N ARG A 108 -0.46 -17.04 -3.55
CA ARG A 108 0.45 -17.73 -4.45
C ARG A 108 1.65 -18.32 -3.70
N ALA A 109 2.33 -17.52 -2.88
CA ALA A 109 3.51 -17.96 -2.15
C ALA A 109 3.21 -19.11 -1.17
N ARG A 110 2.03 -19.08 -0.52
CA ARG A 110 1.56 -20.18 0.34
C ARG A 110 1.25 -21.45 -0.46
N ARG A 111 0.57 -21.33 -1.60
CA ARG A 111 0.28 -22.47 -2.50
C ARG A 111 1.56 -23.13 -2.99
N ASP A 112 2.52 -22.32 -3.44
CA ASP A 112 3.81 -22.83 -3.92
C ASP A 112 4.53 -23.57 -2.79
N LEU A 113 4.62 -22.96 -1.60
CA LEU A 113 5.23 -23.61 -0.42
C LEU A 113 4.57 -24.96 -0.09
N GLN A 114 3.24 -25.04 -0.09
CA GLN A 114 2.52 -26.27 0.18
C GLN A 114 2.87 -27.36 -0.84
N ARG A 115 2.88 -27.02 -2.14
CA ARG A 115 3.22 -27.96 -3.22
C ARG A 115 4.64 -28.52 -3.06
N TYR A 116 5.62 -27.70 -2.65
CA TYR A 116 6.98 -28.18 -2.40
C TYR A 116 7.06 -29.13 -1.21
N VAL A 117 6.31 -28.87 -0.13
CA VAL A 117 6.28 -29.75 1.06
C VAL A 117 5.68 -31.11 0.71
N GLU A 118 4.59 -31.13 -0.07
CA GLU A 118 3.94 -32.36 -0.52
C GLU A 118 4.84 -33.19 -1.46
N CYS A 119 5.59 -32.54 -2.36
CA CYS A 119 6.52 -33.24 -3.27
C CYS A 119 7.80 -33.76 -2.60
N GLN A 120 8.17 -33.30 -1.40
CA GLN A 120 9.33 -33.78 -0.64
C GLN A 120 8.96 -34.88 0.38
N GLY A 121 7.66 -35.22 0.50
CA GLY A 121 7.13 -36.22 1.42
C GLY A 121 7.16 -37.67 0.93
N PHE A 122 7.97 -37.99 -0.09
CA PHE A 122 8.19 -39.35 -0.61
C PHE A 122 9.67 -39.71 -0.61
#